data_AF-A0A659Q4T1-F1
#
_entry.id   AF-A0A659Q4T1-F1
#
_cell.length_a   1.000
_cell.length_b   1.000
_cell.length_c   1.000
_cell.angle_alpha   90.00
_cell.angle_beta   90.00
_cell.angle_gamma   90.00
#
_symmetry.space_group_name_H-M   'P 1'
#
loop_
_entity.id
_entity.type
_entity.pdbx_description
1 polymer ?
#
loop_
_entity_poly.entity_id
_entity_poly.type
_entity_poly.pdbx_seq_one_letter_code
_entity_poly.pdbx_strand_id
1 'polypeptide(L)'
;MNTAEDFNRLYADVGRNIEQTLADIAGLHVENEDGKKQLNAMTAQLQILQDTFNQKLAYLQQHAEWDKFTLAFFGETNAGKSTIIESLRILFDETTRRQLLQNNQNDLHKAEQELRENLTQLRKDVGRVYGDVVDKIS
;
A
#
# COMPACT_ATOMS: atom_id res chain seq x y z
N MET A 1 -10.51 -17.91 14.25
CA MET A 1 -10.67 -18.04 12.80
C MET A 1 -10.07 -16.79 12.19
N ASN A 2 -9.05 -16.95 11.34
CA ASN A 2 -8.42 -15.82 10.66
C ASN A 2 -9.33 -15.41 9.48
N THR A 3 -9.57 -14.11 9.30
CA THR A 3 -10.34 -13.53 8.19
C THR A 3 -9.95 -14.11 6.82
N ALA A 4 -8.66 -14.40 6.61
CA ALA A 4 -8.16 -15.03 5.39
C ALA A 4 -8.70 -16.47 5.17
N GLU A 5 -8.84 -17.25 6.25
CA GLU A 5 -9.39 -18.61 6.21
C GLU A 5 -10.88 -18.58 5.85
N ASP A 6 -11.62 -17.58 6.38
CA ASP A 6 -13.05 -17.40 6.08
C ASP A 6 -13.29 -16.98 4.63
N PHE A 7 -12.50 -16.05 4.08
CA PHE A 7 -12.59 -15.67 2.68
C PHE A 7 -12.22 -16.81 1.74
N ASN A 8 -11.13 -17.53 2.02
CA ASN A 8 -10.73 -18.70 1.22
C ASN A 8 -11.81 -19.78 1.24
N ARG A 9 -12.46 -20.00 2.39
CA ARG A 9 -13.59 -20.92 2.51
C ARG A 9 -14.78 -20.47 1.65
N LEU A 10 -15.14 -19.19 1.69
CA LEU A 10 -16.24 -18.65 0.89
C LEU A 10 -16.02 -18.86 -0.62
N TYR A 11 -14.81 -18.56 -1.12
CA TYR A 11 -14.49 -18.75 -2.53
C TYR A 11 -14.40 -20.23 -2.93
N ALA A 12 -13.89 -21.09 -2.06
CA ALA A 12 -13.89 -22.54 -2.27
C ALA A 12 -15.33 -23.09 -2.33
N ASP A 13 -16.24 -22.56 -1.53
CA ASP A 13 -17.67 -22.90 -1.59
C ASP A 13 -18.31 -22.50 -2.92
N VAL A 14 -17.99 -21.30 -3.43
CA VAL A 14 -18.44 -20.86 -4.76
C VAL A 14 -17.92 -21.78 -5.86
N GLY A 15 -16.63 -22.15 -5.82
CA GLY A 15 -16.04 -23.09 -6.77
C GLY A 15 -16.74 -24.45 -6.77
N ARG A 16 -16.99 -25.01 -5.58
CA ARG A 16 -17.72 -26.29 -5.40
C ARG A 16 -19.16 -26.20 -5.93
N ASN A 17 -19.84 -25.08 -5.75
CA ASN A 17 -21.19 -24.90 -6.27
C ASN A 17 -21.22 -24.85 -7.81
N ILE A 18 -20.21 -24.25 -8.45
CA ILE A 18 -20.06 -24.26 -9.91
C ILE A 18 -19.79 -25.69 -10.41
N GLU A 19 -18.92 -26.44 -9.74
CA GLU A 19 -18.67 -27.86 -10.02
C GLU A 19 -19.94 -28.71 -9.92
N GLN A 20 -20.71 -28.53 -8.84
CA GLN A 20 -21.96 -29.25 -8.66
C GLN A 20 -22.97 -28.90 -9.77
N THR A 21 -23.09 -27.61 -10.13
CA THR A 21 -24.00 -27.16 -11.20
C THR A 21 -23.60 -27.77 -12.55
N LEU A 22 -22.30 -27.86 -12.84
CA LEU A 22 -21.79 -28.52 -14.05
C LEU A 22 -22.12 -30.01 -14.06
N ALA A 23 -21.95 -30.71 -12.93
CA ALA A 23 -22.30 -32.11 -12.79
C ALA A 23 -23.81 -32.34 -12.98
N ASP A 24 -24.64 -31.47 -12.41
CA ASP A 24 -26.09 -31.53 -12.54
C ASP A 24 -26.54 -31.33 -14.00
N ILE A 25 -25.94 -30.36 -14.70
CA ILE A 25 -26.20 -30.11 -16.13
C ILE A 25 -25.74 -31.27 -17.01
N ALA A 26 -24.59 -31.87 -16.70
CA ALA A 26 -24.10 -33.07 -17.41
C ALA A 26 -25.01 -34.29 -17.21
N GLY A 27 -25.74 -34.35 -16.09
CA GLY A 27 -26.73 -35.38 -15.80
C GLY A 27 -28.09 -35.19 -16.49
N LEU A 28 -28.35 -34.04 -17.13
CA LEU A 28 -29.61 -33.78 -17.82
C LEU A 28 -29.69 -34.59 -19.13
N HIS A 29 -30.71 -35.44 -19.25
CA HIS A 29 -30.98 -36.16 -20.49
C HIS A 29 -31.96 -35.37 -21.36
N VAL A 30 -31.54 -35.01 -22.58
CA VAL A 30 -32.39 -34.32 -23.56
C VAL A 30 -32.48 -35.12 -24.85
N GLU A 31 -33.72 -35.46 -25.22
CA GLU A 31 -34.01 -36.36 -26.33
C GLU A 31 -33.94 -35.66 -27.71
N ASN A 32 -34.16 -34.34 -27.77
CA ASN A 32 -34.13 -33.55 -29.01
C ASN A 32 -32.70 -33.02 -29.31
N GLU A 33 -32.27 -33.16 -30.56
CA GLU A 33 -30.99 -32.68 -31.09
C GLU A 33 -30.71 -31.18 -30.86
N ASP A 34 -31.71 -30.30 -30.96
CA ASP A 34 -31.51 -28.87 -30.69
C ASP A 34 -31.24 -28.59 -29.22
N GLY A 35 -31.91 -29.33 -28.33
CA GLY A 35 -31.69 -29.24 -26.89
C GLY A 35 -30.32 -29.81 -26.46
N LYS A 36 -29.84 -30.87 -27.13
CA LYS A 36 -28.47 -31.38 -26.93
C LYS A 36 -27.42 -30.33 -27.33
N LYS A 37 -27.62 -29.64 -28.46
CA LYS A 37 -26.70 -28.57 -28.90
C LYS A 37 -26.65 -27.41 -27.91
N GLN A 38 -27.81 -26.97 -27.39
CA GLN A 38 -27.86 -25.93 -26.37
C GLN A 38 -27.22 -26.35 -25.05
N LEU A 39 -27.47 -27.58 -24.59
CA LEU A 39 -26.82 -28.12 -23.40
C LEU A 39 -25.30 -28.17 -23.57
N ASN A 40 -24.80 -28.71 -24.68
CA ASN A 40 -23.36 -28.76 -24.95
C ASN A 40 -22.72 -27.37 -24.97
N ALA A 41 -23.41 -26.36 -25.53
CA ALA A 41 -22.94 -24.99 -25.53
C ALA A 41 -22.90 -24.38 -24.11
N MET A 42 -23.94 -24.62 -23.30
CA MET A 42 -23.98 -24.17 -21.90
C MET A 42 -22.88 -24.84 -21.06
N THR A 43 -22.70 -26.16 -21.19
CA THR A 43 -21.64 -26.89 -20.49
C THR A 43 -20.26 -26.37 -20.86
N ALA A 44 -20.01 -26.10 -22.15
CA ALA A 44 -18.73 -25.53 -22.58
C ALA A 44 -18.47 -24.13 -21.99
N GLN A 45 -19.49 -23.27 -21.95
CA GLN A 45 -19.36 -21.94 -21.35
C GLN A 45 -19.12 -22.00 -19.84
N LEU A 46 -19.82 -22.89 -19.14
CA LEU A 46 -19.65 -23.09 -17.70
C LEU A 46 -18.29 -23.69 -17.36
N GLN A 47 -17.76 -24.59 -18.19
CA GLN A 47 -16.41 -25.13 -18.04
C GLN A 47 -15.35 -24.01 -18.15
N ILE A 48 -15.46 -23.15 -19.17
CA ILE A 48 -14.56 -21.99 -19.33
C ILE A 48 -14.66 -21.06 -18.12
N LEU A 49 -15.88 -20.80 -17.62
CA LEU A 49 -16.10 -19.97 -16.45
C LEU A 49 -15.45 -20.58 -15.20
N GLN A 50 -15.62 -21.89 -14.99
CA GLN A 50 -15.01 -22.62 -13.87
C GLN A 50 -13.49 -22.55 -13.94
N ASP A 51 -12.89 -22.85 -15.08
CA ASP A 51 -11.44 -22.82 -15.27
C ASP A 51 -10.88 -21.43 -15.01
N THR A 52 -11.54 -20.40 -15.55
CA THR A 52 -11.15 -18.99 -15.34
C THR A 52 -11.31 -18.57 -13.87
N PHE A 53 -12.38 -18.99 -13.21
CA PHE A 53 -12.63 -18.71 -11.79
C PHE A 53 -11.56 -19.36 -10.92
N ASN A 54 -11.26 -20.64 -11.14
CA ASN A 54 -10.24 -21.39 -10.41
C ASN A 54 -8.84 -20.78 -10.60
N GLN A 55 -8.49 -20.36 -11.81
CA GLN A 55 -7.22 -19.66 -12.06
C GLN A 55 -7.14 -18.34 -11.29
N LYS A 56 -8.20 -17.53 -11.30
CA LYS A 56 -8.24 -16.26 -10.56
C LYS A 56 -8.19 -16.48 -9.05
N LEU A 57 -8.85 -17.53 -8.56
CA LEU A 57 -8.83 -17.88 -7.15
C LEU A 57 -7.44 -18.33 -6.71
N ALA A 58 -6.77 -19.18 -7.50
CA ALA A 58 -5.39 -19.58 -7.23
C ALA A 58 -4.44 -18.37 -7.23
N TYR A 59 -4.62 -17.44 -8.18
CA TYR A 59 -3.86 -16.18 -8.20
C TYR A 59 -4.09 -15.36 -6.94
N LEU A 60 -5.34 -15.17 -6.52
CA LEU A 60 -5.69 -14.46 -5.29
C LEU A 60 -5.12 -15.15 -4.05
N GLN A 61 -5.20 -16.47 -3.95
CA GLN A 61 -4.63 -17.23 -2.83
C GLN A 61 -3.11 -17.05 -2.73
N GLN A 62 -2.42 -16.98 -3.87
CA GLN A 62 -0.97 -16.83 -3.90
C GLN A 62 -0.51 -15.38 -3.68
N HIS A 63 -1.30 -14.39 -4.11
CA HIS A 63 -0.84 -13.00 -4.21
C HIS A 63 -1.57 -11.99 -3.33
N ALA A 64 -2.72 -12.33 -2.73
CA ALA A 64 -3.43 -11.41 -1.86
C ALA A 64 -2.83 -11.40 -0.45
N GLU A 65 -2.42 -10.22 0.00
CA GLU A 65 -1.99 -9.98 1.38
C GLU A 65 -3.21 -9.76 2.28
N TRP A 66 -3.87 -10.84 2.68
CA TRP A 66 -5.05 -10.80 3.57
C TRP A 66 -4.74 -10.38 5.01
N ASP A 67 -3.45 -10.38 5.39
CA ASP A 67 -3.00 -10.09 6.77
C ASP A 67 -2.70 -8.60 7.01
N LYS A 68 -2.73 -7.77 5.95
CA LYS A 68 -2.49 -6.33 6.10
C LYS A 68 -3.79 -5.57 6.30
N PHE A 69 -3.97 -5.04 7.50
CA PHE A 69 -5.00 -4.05 7.78
C PHE A 69 -4.77 -2.80 6.92
N THR A 70 -5.64 -2.58 5.93
CA THR A 70 -5.53 -1.48 4.96
C THR A 70 -6.63 -0.46 5.22
N LEU A 71 -6.23 0.80 5.44
CA LEU A 71 -7.15 1.92 5.61
C LEU A 71 -6.95 2.95 4.49
N ALA A 72 -8.02 3.27 3.76
CA ALA A 72 -7.99 4.23 2.66
C ALA A 72 -8.75 5.51 3.03
N PHE A 73 -8.13 6.67 2.77
CA PHE A 73 -8.71 8.00 3.01
C PHE A 73 -9.08 8.69 1.69
N PHE A 74 -10.36 9.04 1.53
CA PHE A 74 -10.89 9.73 0.36
C PHE A 74 -11.41 11.13 0.72
N GLY A 75 -11.37 12.06 -0.24
CA GLY A 75 -11.82 13.45 -0.06
C GLY A 75 -11.09 14.44 -0.96
N GLU A 76 -11.56 15.68 -1.05
CA GLU A 76 -10.98 16.73 -1.89
C GLU A 76 -9.60 17.20 -1.39
N THR A 77 -8.86 17.92 -2.25
CA THR A 77 -7.62 18.60 -1.84
C THR A 77 -7.90 19.49 -0.63
N ASN A 78 -6.99 19.48 0.36
CA ASN A 78 -7.13 20.25 1.61
C ASN A 78 -8.24 19.80 2.58
N ALA A 79 -8.90 18.65 2.36
CA ALA A 79 -9.86 18.09 3.32
C ALA A 79 -9.22 17.52 4.62
N GLY A 80 -7.93 17.72 4.84
CA GLY A 80 -7.22 17.24 6.04
C GLY A 80 -6.81 15.76 6.04
N LYS A 81 -6.94 15.06 4.90
CA LYS A 81 -6.56 13.63 4.78
C LYS A 81 -5.14 13.35 5.27
N SER A 82 -4.18 14.16 4.84
CA SER A 82 -2.77 14.02 5.26
C SER A 82 -2.60 14.25 6.76
N THR A 83 -3.36 15.19 7.35
CA THR A 83 -3.33 15.47 8.79
C THR A 83 -3.84 14.29 9.61
N ILE A 84 -4.89 13.60 9.15
CA ILE A 84 -5.40 12.42 9.83
C ILE A 84 -4.38 11.27 9.78
N ILE A 85 -3.85 10.99 8.58
CA ILE A 85 -2.81 9.96 8.40
C ILE A 85 -1.64 10.25 9.34
N GLU A 86 -1.16 11.49 9.36
CA GLU A 86 -0.06 11.91 10.21
C GLU A 86 -0.38 11.81 11.71
N SER A 87 -1.59 12.16 12.11
CA SER A 87 -2.05 12.02 13.51
C SER A 87 -2.05 10.56 13.96
N LEU A 88 -2.47 9.63 13.09
CA LEU A 88 -2.44 8.19 13.37
C LEU A 88 -1.01 7.68 13.50
N ARG A 89 -0.10 8.12 12.61
CA ARG A 89 1.33 7.74 12.66
C ARG A 89 1.98 8.15 13.98
N ILE A 90 1.60 9.32 14.52
CA ILE A 90 2.06 9.81 15.82
C ILE A 90 1.39 9.02 16.95
N LEU A 91 0.06 8.86 16.91
CA LEU A 91 -0.71 8.18 17.96
C LEU A 91 -0.27 6.73 18.18
N PHE A 92 0.03 6.02 17.09
CA PHE A 92 0.51 4.64 17.12
C PHE A 92 2.03 4.51 17.24
N ASP A 93 2.72 5.64 17.41
CA ASP A 93 4.17 5.68 17.57
C ASP A 93 4.88 4.87 16.47
N GLU A 94 4.69 5.29 15.22
CA GLU A 94 5.28 4.60 14.07
C GLU A 94 6.81 4.77 14.07
N THR A 95 7.55 3.65 14.05
CA THR A 95 9.02 3.65 14.14
C THR A 95 9.69 4.49 13.04
N THR A 96 9.24 4.36 11.79
CA THR A 96 9.80 5.11 10.65
C THR A 96 9.58 6.62 10.83
N ARG A 97 8.43 7.00 11.41
CA ARG A 97 8.09 8.39 11.69
C ARG A 97 8.96 8.99 12.79
N ARG A 98 9.21 8.24 13.86
CA ARG A 98 10.16 8.62 14.92
C ARG A 98 11.56 8.83 14.36
N GLN A 99 12.05 7.87 13.57
CA GLN A 99 13.37 7.96 12.93
C GLN A 99 13.47 9.20 12.03
N LEU A 100 12.43 9.50 11.27
CA LEU A 100 12.38 10.70 10.44
C LEU A 100 12.48 12.00 11.29
N LEU A 101 11.76 12.10 12.42
CA LEU A 101 11.90 13.26 13.32
C LEU A 101 13.32 13.39 13.84
N GLN A 102 13.91 12.28 14.27
CA GLN A 102 15.25 12.28 14.84
C GLN A 102 16.29 12.70 13.80
N ASN A 103 16.19 12.19 12.57
CA ASN A 103 17.07 12.59 11.47
C ASN A 103 16.94 14.08 11.16
N ASN A 104 15.70 14.59 11.06
CA ASN A 104 15.46 16.01 10.80
C ASN A 104 16.02 16.90 11.91
N GLN A 105 15.93 16.48 13.18
CA GLN A 105 16.52 17.20 14.32
C GLN A 105 18.05 17.20 14.24
N ASN A 106 18.66 16.07 13.89
CA ASN A 106 20.11 15.97 13.73
C ASN A 106 20.61 16.87 12.59
N ASP A 107 19.90 16.90 11.46
CA ASP A 107 20.25 17.74 10.31
C ASP A 107 20.11 19.22 10.64
N LEU A 108 19.06 19.61 11.38
CA LEU A 108 18.90 20.97 11.87
C LEU A 108 20.07 21.38 12.78
N HIS A 109 20.45 20.52 13.74
CA HIS A 109 21.57 20.82 14.64
C HIS A 109 22.91 20.97 13.91
N LYS A 110 23.17 20.15 12.88
CA LYS A 110 24.37 20.30 12.05
C LYS A 110 24.38 21.65 11.32
N ALA A 111 23.27 22.01 10.68
CA ALA A 111 23.15 23.29 9.98
C ALA A 111 23.34 24.48 10.94
N GLU A 112 22.79 24.41 12.15
CA GLU A 112 23.00 25.43 13.19
C GLU A 112 24.47 25.52 13.61
N GLN A 113 25.16 24.39 13.76
CA GLN A 113 26.56 24.36 14.13
C GLN A 113 27.45 24.98 13.03
N GLU A 114 27.26 24.57 11.77
CA GLU A 114 27.99 25.13 10.63
C GLU A 114 27.78 26.64 10.52
N LEU A 115 26.54 27.11 10.70
CA LEU A 115 26.23 28.54 10.69
C LEU A 115 26.97 29.28 11.83
N ARG A 116 26.99 28.72 13.04
CA ARG A 116 27.70 29.31 14.19
C ARG A 116 29.21 29.38 13.96
N GLU A 117 29.80 28.34 13.39
CA GLU A 117 31.21 28.30 13.04
C GLU A 117 31.53 29.37 12.00
N ASN A 118 30.73 29.47 10.94
CA ASN A 118 30.87 30.49 9.89
C ASN A 118 30.75 31.92 10.44
N LEU A 119 29.77 32.19 11.31
CA LEU A 119 29.59 33.50 11.95
C LEU A 119 30.76 33.85 12.88
N THR A 120 31.29 32.86 13.60
CA THR A 120 32.45 33.05 14.48
C THR A 120 33.70 33.38 13.67
N GLN A 121 33.89 32.70 12.54
CA GLN A 121 35.00 32.96 11.63
C GLN A 121 34.88 34.35 11.01
N LEU A 122 33.71 34.69 10.47
CA LEU A 122 33.44 36.02 9.89
C LEU A 122 33.71 37.14 10.91
N ARG A 123 33.28 36.98 12.16
CA ARG A 123 33.54 37.95 13.23
C ARG A 123 35.04 38.14 13.48
N LYS A 124 35.83 37.06 13.49
CA LYS A 124 37.29 37.13 13.66
C LYS A 124 37.94 37.85 12.48
N ASP A 125 37.53 37.53 11.26
CA ASP A 125 38.08 38.11 10.04
C ASP A 125 37.81 39.62 9.98
N VAL A 126 36.58 40.04 10.30
CA VAL A 126 36.23 41.47 10.41
C VAL A 126 37.05 42.16 11.50
N GLY A 127 37.19 41.54 12.68
CA GLY A 127 37.99 42.09 13.77
C GLY A 127 39.46 42.29 13.39
N ARG A 128 40.03 41.34 12.64
CA ARG A 128 41.39 41.44 12.10
C ARG A 128 41.54 42.59 11.10
N VAL A 129 40.63 42.68 10.12
CA VAL A 129 40.65 43.76 9.12
C VAL A 129 40.56 45.13 9.80
N TYR A 130 39.72 45.26 10.83
CA TYR A 130 39.62 46.50 11.59
C TYR A 130 40.93 46.85 12.31
N GLY A 131 41.56 45.88 12.98
CA GLY A 131 42.87 46.08 13.62
C GLY A 131 43.95 46.53 12.63
N ASP A 132 44.06 45.82 11.49
CA ASP A 132 45.03 46.14 10.43
C ASP A 132 44.84 47.57 9.86
N VAL A 133 43.60 48.08 9.83
CA VAL A 133 43.30 49.45 9.37
C VAL A 133 43.68 50.49 10.43
N VAL A 134 43.38 50.22 11.70
CA VAL A 134 43.72 51.13 12.82
C VAL A 134 45.24 51.27 12.96
N ASP A 135 45.97 50.17 12.86
CA ASP A 135 47.44 50.16 12.94
C ASP A 135 48.12 50.90 11.78
N LYS A 136 47.47 50.99 10.61
CA LYS A 136 48.00 51.72 9.44
C LYS A 136 47.75 53.23 9.47
N ILE A 137 46.81 53.68 10.31
CA ILE A 137 46.41 55.10 10.40
C ILE A 137 47.00 55.76 11.66
N SER A 138 47.50 54.97 12.62
CA SER A 138 48.26 55.43 13.80
C SER A 138 49.75 55.60 13.48
#